data_AF-A0A841KQU4-F1
#
_entry.id   AF-A0A841KQU4-F1
#
_cell.length_a   1.000
_cell.length_b   1.000
_cell.length_c   1.000
_cell.angle_alpha   90.00
_cell.angle_beta   90.00
_cell.angle_gamma   90.00
#
_symmetry.space_group_name_H-M   'P 1'
#
loop_
_entity.id
_entity.type
_entity.pdbx_description
1 polymer ?
#
loop_
_entity_poly.entity_id
_entity_poly.type
_entity_poly.pdbx_seq_one_letter_code
_entity_poly.pdbx_strand_id
1 'polypeptide(L)'
;MKQWINYFLNIILWIISVILWVTGFPYLCWFLLGLHFVELVVVGWRTGRTFGVPPLVSVIMCMIYGYNWWLPLRKKIKEDTLTDVDFYEGV
;
A
#
# COMPACT_ATOMS: atom_id res chain seq x y z
N MET A 1 -10.88 12.56 7.86
CA MET A 1 -12.21 11.91 7.70
C MET A 1 -12.33 11.03 6.45
N LYS A 2 -11.86 11.44 5.25
CA LYS A 2 -11.99 10.63 4.01
C LYS A 2 -11.26 9.27 4.03
N GLN A 3 -10.11 9.16 4.71
CA GLN A 3 -9.33 7.92 4.73
C GLN A 3 -10.05 6.76 5.45
N TRP A 4 -10.70 7.02 6.58
CA TRP A 4 -11.43 5.99 7.34
C TRP A 4 -12.59 5.40 6.54
N ILE A 5 -13.30 6.23 5.76
CA ILE A 5 -14.38 5.78 4.87
C ILE A 5 -13.82 4.87 3.78
N ASN A 6 -12.70 5.24 3.16
CA ASN A 6 -12.07 4.41 2.13
C ASN A 6 -11.59 3.06 2.69
N TYR A 7 -11.01 3.05 3.89
CA TYR A 7 -10.63 1.80 4.58
C TYR A 7 -11.86 0.93 4.87
N PHE A 8 -12.93 1.51 5.37
CA PHE A 8 -14.16 0.80 5.68
C PHE A 8 -14.82 0.21 4.42
N LEU A 9 -14.91 0.99 3.34
CA LEU A 9 -15.41 0.52 2.04
C LEU A 9 -14.54 -0.60 1.47
N ASN A 10 -13.22 -0.50 1.59
CA ASN A 10 -12.31 -1.53 1.11
C ASN A 10 -12.52 -2.85 1.88
N ILE A 11 -12.69 -2.80 3.20
CA ILE A 11 -13.01 -3.99 4.02
C ILE A 11 -14.32 -4.63 3.57
N ILE A 12 -15.38 -3.84 3.38
CA ILE A 12 -16.67 -4.34 2.88
C ILE A 12 -16.52 -5.00 1.50
N LEU A 13 -15.76 -4.37 0.60
CA LEU A 13 -15.56 -4.85 -0.76
C LEU A 13 -14.79 -6.19 -0.79
N TRP A 14 -13.84 -6.38 0.12
CA TRP A 14 -13.17 -7.65 0.32
C TRP A 14 -14.09 -8.72 0.88
N ILE A 15 -14.94 -8.40 1.87
CA ILE A 15 -15.94 -9.33 2.41
C ILE A 15 -16.89 -9.81 1.30
N ILE A 16 -17.42 -8.88 0.50
CA ILE A 16 -18.31 -9.22 -0.63
C ILE A 16 -17.56 -10.10 -1.65
N SER A 17 -16.30 -9.80 -1.94
CA SER A 17 -15.50 -10.57 -2.90
C SER A 17 -15.24 -12.00 -2.44
N VAL A 18 -15.00 -12.22 -1.14
CA VAL A 18 -14.83 -13.57 -0.59
C VAL A 18 -16.14 -14.36 -0.65
N ILE A 19 -17.27 -13.73 -0.33
CA ILE A 19 -18.60 -14.36 -0.45
C ILE A 19 -18.87 -14.76 -1.91
N LEU A 20 -18.60 -13.85 -2.85
CA LEU A 20 -18.76 -14.13 -4.28
C LEU A 20 -17.83 -15.23 -4.77
N TRP A 21 -16.60 -15.30 -4.27
CA TRP A 21 -15.70 -16.42 -4.58
C TRP A 21 -16.31 -17.74 -4.13
N VAL A 22 -16.73 -17.85 -2.86
CA VAL A 22 -17.28 -19.10 -2.31
C VAL A 22 -18.55 -19.56 -3.05
N THR A 23 -19.30 -18.62 -3.64
CA THR A 23 -20.49 -18.91 -4.46
C THR A 23 -20.18 -19.22 -5.93
N GLY A 24 -18.90 -19.28 -6.32
CA GLY A 24 -18.45 -19.68 -7.66
C GLY A 24 -18.12 -18.53 -8.60
N PHE A 25 -18.11 -17.28 -8.11
CA PHE A 25 -17.75 -16.08 -8.89
C PHE A 25 -16.44 -15.45 -8.37
N PRO A 26 -15.27 -15.99 -8.72
CA PRO A 26 -13.98 -15.53 -8.19
C PRO A 26 -13.45 -14.25 -8.85
N TYR A 27 -14.06 -13.78 -9.94
CA TYR A 27 -13.51 -12.69 -10.77
C TYR A 27 -13.34 -11.38 -10.01
N LEU A 28 -14.27 -11.04 -9.10
CA LEU A 28 -14.15 -9.82 -8.31
C LEU A 28 -12.93 -9.88 -7.37
N CYS A 29 -12.67 -11.04 -6.78
CA CYS A 29 -11.50 -11.19 -5.92
C CYS A 29 -10.19 -11.07 -6.71
N TRP A 30 -10.11 -11.69 -7.90
CA TRP A 30 -8.96 -11.54 -8.79
C TRP A 30 -8.75 -10.08 -9.24
N PHE A 31 -9.83 -9.37 -9.54
CA PHE A 31 -9.78 -7.95 -9.90
C PHE A 31 -9.25 -7.08 -8.75
N LEU A 32 -9.75 -7.27 -7.53
CA LEU A 32 -9.26 -6.54 -6.35
C LEU A 32 -7.80 -6.86 -6.03
N LEU A 33 -7.42 -8.13 -6.13
CA LEU A 33 -6.06 -8.57 -5.90
C LEU A 33 -5.10 -7.94 -6.94
N GLY A 34 -5.52 -7.86 -8.20
CA GLY A 34 -4.77 -7.17 -9.26
C GLY A 34 -4.64 -5.67 -9.00
N LEU A 35 -5.71 -5.00 -8.59
CA LEU A 35 -5.66 -3.57 -8.23
C LEU A 35 -4.70 -3.30 -7.07
N HIS A 36 -4.78 -4.09 -6.00
CA HIS A 36 -3.85 -3.97 -4.87
C HIS A 36 -2.41 -4.29 -5.27
N PHE A 37 -2.19 -5.24 -6.17
CA PHE A 37 -0.86 -5.52 -6.69
C PHE A 37 -0.26 -4.31 -7.42
N VAL A 38 -1.03 -3.67 -8.31
CA VAL A 38 -0.59 -2.45 -9.01
C VAL A 38 -0.32 -1.32 -8.03
N GLU A 39 -1.20 -1.13 -7.04
CA GLU A 39 -1.02 -0.14 -5.98
C GLU A 39 0.29 -0.34 -5.21
N LEU A 40 0.62 -1.58 -4.83
CA LEU A 40 1.88 -1.91 -4.15
C LEU A 40 3.11 -1.58 -5.02
N VAL A 41 3.06 -1.88 -6.31
CA VAL A 41 4.16 -1.55 -7.23
C VAL A 41 4.33 -0.03 -7.38
N VAL A 42 3.23 0.72 -7.53
CA VAL A 42 3.27 2.17 -7.66
C VAL A 42 3.79 2.83 -6.38
N VAL A 43 3.30 2.39 -5.22
CA VAL A 43 3.73 2.91 -3.91
C VAL A 43 5.20 2.56 -3.64
N GLY A 44 5.62 1.32 -3.90
CA GLY A 44 7.02 0.90 -3.76
C GLY A 44 7.95 1.68 -4.67
N TRP A 45 7.56 1.90 -5.93
CA TRP A 45 8.35 2.69 -6.88
C TRP A 45 8.50 4.15 -6.44
N ARG A 46 7.39 4.77 -6.03
CA ARG A 46 7.39 6.16 -5.56
C ARG A 46 8.23 6.32 -4.29
N THR A 47 8.05 5.42 -3.33
CA THR A 47 8.83 5.39 -2.09
C THR A 47 10.32 5.23 -2.37
N GLY A 48 10.71 4.29 -3.24
CA GLY A 48 12.12 4.10 -3.62
C GLY A 48 12.75 5.35 -4.20
N ARG A 49 12.05 6.05 -5.11
CA ARG A 49 12.51 7.33 -5.66
C ARG A 49 12.65 8.42 -4.62
N THR A 50 11.71 8.53 -3.68
CA THR A 50 11.75 9.56 -2.64
C THR A 50 12.96 9.40 -1.71
N PHE A 51 13.34 8.17 -1.38
CA PHE A 51 14.41 7.89 -0.41
C PHE A 51 15.74 7.49 -1.05
N GLY A 52 15.91 7.68 -2.36
CA GLY A 52 17.17 7.36 -3.07
C GLY A 52 17.51 5.87 -3.13
N VAL A 53 16.55 4.98 -2.87
CA VAL A 53 16.71 3.53 -2.92
C VAL A 53 16.40 3.04 -4.34
N PRO A 54 17.13 2.06 -4.89
CA PRO A 54 16.79 1.46 -6.17
C PRO A 54 15.30 1.04 -6.22
N PRO A 55 14.50 1.54 -7.18
CA PRO A 55 13.05 1.36 -7.19
C PRO A 55 12.64 -0.11 -7.17
N LEU A 56 13.40 -0.97 -7.83
CA LEU A 56 13.17 -2.41 -7.85
C LEU A 56 13.28 -3.03 -6.44
N VAL A 57 14.27 -2.61 -5.65
CA VAL A 57 14.47 -3.09 -4.28
C VAL A 57 13.31 -2.63 -3.40
N SER A 58 12.88 -1.37 -3.54
CA SER A 58 11.75 -0.83 -2.78
C SER A 58 10.41 -1.50 -3.14
N VAL A 59 10.17 -1.77 -4.43
CA VAL A 59 8.99 -2.52 -4.90
C VAL A 59 8.98 -3.95 -4.35
N ILE A 60 10.11 -4.66 -4.45
CA ILE A 60 10.23 -6.03 -3.93
C ILE A 60 9.98 -6.05 -2.41
N MET A 61 10.56 -5.11 -1.67
CA MET A 61 10.34 -4.99 -0.22
C MET A 61 8.87 -4.65 0.09
N CYS A 62 8.24 -3.78 -0.69
CA CYS A 62 6.82 -3.43 -0.54
C CYS A 62 5.90 -4.64 -0.82
N MET A 63 6.26 -5.49 -1.79
CA MET A 63 5.51 -6.70 -2.12
C MET A 63 5.70 -7.81 -1.07
N ILE A 64 6.93 -8.06 -0.63
CA ILE A 64 7.25 -9.12 0.35
C ILE A 64 6.61 -8.83 1.70
N TYR A 65 6.63 -7.57 2.12
CA TYR A 65 6.13 -7.18 3.42
C TYR A 65 4.67 -6.69 3.40
N GLY A 66 4.09 -6.55 2.21
CA GLY A 66 2.70 -6.17 1.99
C GLY A 66 2.35 -4.74 2.41
N TYR A 67 1.09 -4.36 2.14
CA TYR A 67 0.54 -3.03 2.47
C TYR A 67 0.64 -2.70 3.98
N ASN A 68 0.79 -3.66 4.88
CA ASN A 68 0.89 -3.36 6.32
C ASN A 68 2.29 -2.89 6.76
N TRP A 69 3.33 -3.03 5.94
CA TRP A 69 4.70 -2.68 6.33
C TRP A 69 5.26 -1.38 5.75
N TRP A 70 4.50 -0.61 4.97
CA TRP A 70 4.92 0.77 4.66
C TRP A 70 4.94 1.64 5.93
N LEU A 71 4.11 1.34 6.93
CA LEU A 71 4.10 2.02 8.23
C LEU A 71 5.40 1.81 9.03
N PRO A 72 5.86 0.56 9.29
CA PRO A 72 7.17 0.32 9.91
C PRO A 72 8.33 0.71 9.01
N LEU A 73 8.23 0.63 7.67
CA LEU A 73 9.24 1.18 6.76
C LEU A 73 9.35 2.70 6.93
N ARG A 74 8.20 3.40 6.96
CA ARG A 74 8.12 4.84 7.24
C ARG A 74 8.63 5.17 8.64
N LYS A 75 8.35 4.32 9.63
CA LYS A 75 8.83 4.50 11.00
C LYS A 75 10.35 4.32 11.09
N LYS A 76 10.90 3.31 10.42
CA LYS A 76 12.34 3.02 10.39
C LYS A 76 13.12 4.08 9.61
N ILE A 77 12.59 4.54 8.48
CA ILE A 77 13.15 5.67 7.72
C ILE A 77 13.09 6.97 8.55
N LYS A 78 12.01 7.19 9.32
CA LYS A 78 11.89 8.33 10.24
C LYS A 78 12.85 8.25 11.43
N GLU A 79 13.20 7.05 11.88
CA GLU A 79 14.19 6.82 12.94
C GLU A 79 15.64 7.03 12.45
N ASP A 80 15.93 6.78 11.16
CA ASP A 80 17.30 6.84 10.62
C ASP A 80 17.70 8.17 9.95
N THR A 81 16.78 9.06 9.59
CA THR A 81 17.14 10.39 9.06
C THR A 81 16.02 11.40 9.32
N LEU A 82 16.16 12.21 10.37
CA LEU A 82 15.37 13.42 10.52
C LEU A 82 16.07 14.54 9.72
N THR A 83 15.44 14.99 8.64
CA THR A 83 15.80 16.26 8.01
C THR A 83 14.58 17.16 7.87
N ASP A 84 14.79 18.47 7.89
CA ASP A 84 13.75 19.49 8.06
C ASP A 84 12.63 19.44 6.99
N VAL A 85 12.89 18.77 5.85
CA VAL A 85 11.95 18.53 4.75
C VAL A 85 10.82 17.56 5.09
N ASP A 86 10.91 16.80 6.19
CA ASP A 86 9.83 15.92 6.66
C ASP A 86 8.75 16.67 7.46
N PHE A 87 9.02 17.95 7.80
CA PHE A 87 8.14 18.81 8.61
C PHE A 87 7.52 19.99 7.83
N TYR A 88 7.95 20.25 6.58
CA TYR A 88 7.31 21.16 5.64
C TYR A 88 6.75 20.31 4.48
N GLU A 89 5.52 20.36 3.97
CA GLU A 89 4.30 21.14 4.13
C GLU A 89 3.20 20.26 3.46
N GLY A 90 1.94 20.25 3.86
CA GLY A 90 1.20 21.42 4.31
C GLY A 90 0.60 22.20 3.14
N VAL A 91 0.28 21.56 2.01
CA VAL A 91 -0.79 21.97 1.05
C VAL A 91 -1.48 20.71 0.50
#